data_AF-A0AA42ZNX3-F1
#
_entry.id   AF-A0AA42ZNX3-F1
#
_cell.length_a   1.000
_cell.length_b   1.000
_cell.length_c   1.000
_cell.angle_alpha   90.00
_cell.angle_beta   90.00
_cell.angle_gamma   90.00
#
_symmetry.space_group_name_H-M   'P 1'
#
loop_
_entity.id
_entity.type
_entity.pdbx_description
1 polymer ?
#
loop_
_entity_poly.entity_id
_entity_poly.type
_entity_poly.pdbx_seq_one_letter_code
_entity_poly.pdbx_strand_id
1 'polypeptide(L)'
;MTPGAGAAGQAARVEPREAPAGATIPLSVPEIAGNEWRYIKDCLDSGWVSSVGAFVERFEAEFAARLGAAHAVATINGTAALHVALRTVGLRPEDEVVMPSFTFIAPANAVRYAGAWPVFVDAEPETWQMDPARVVHFLERQCLWTGSGLCNRATGRRIG
;
A
#
# COMPACT_ATOMS: atom_id res chain seq x y z
N MET A 1 10.57 41.62 17.02
CA MET A 1 9.44 40.90 16.43
C MET A 1 9.68 39.41 16.61
N THR A 2 9.08 38.83 17.64
CA THR A 2 9.09 37.39 17.89
C THR A 2 8.06 36.70 17.00
N PRO A 3 8.37 35.56 16.35
CA PRO A 3 7.37 34.80 15.60
C PRO A 3 6.36 34.19 16.57
N GLY A 4 5.07 34.39 16.30
CA GLY A 4 3.97 33.82 17.07
C GLY A 4 4.00 32.30 17.01
N ALA A 5 3.89 31.67 18.19
CA ALA A 5 3.70 30.25 18.35
C ALA A 5 2.44 29.81 17.59
N GLY A 6 2.63 28.99 16.54
CA GLY A 6 1.54 28.30 15.87
C GLY A 6 0.85 27.38 16.86
N ALA A 7 -0.43 27.65 17.12
CA ALA A 7 -1.25 26.83 17.99
C ALA A 7 -1.27 25.38 17.47
N ALA A 8 -0.69 24.46 18.24
CA ALA A 8 -0.91 23.04 18.07
C ALA A 8 -2.42 22.80 18.19
N GLY A 9 -3.07 22.51 17.07
CA GLY A 9 -4.47 22.10 17.05
C GLY A 9 -4.62 20.86 17.92
N GLN A 10 -5.29 21.01 19.07
CA GLN A 10 -5.71 19.87 19.86
C GLN A 10 -6.59 19.00 18.96
N ALA A 11 -6.18 17.75 18.74
CA ALA A 11 -7.06 16.76 18.14
C ALA A 11 -8.28 16.65 19.06
N ALA A 12 -9.40 17.20 18.62
CA ALA A 12 -10.65 17.09 19.34
C ALA A 12 -10.95 15.59 19.49
N ARG A 13 -11.10 15.14 20.74
CA ARG A 13 -11.48 13.76 21.03
C ARG A 13 -12.88 13.56 20.45
N VAL A 14 -13.00 12.76 19.40
CA VAL A 14 -14.32 12.39 18.89
C VAL A 14 -14.99 11.54 19.95
N GLU A 15 -16.10 12.03 20.49
CA GLU A 15 -16.94 11.26 21.40
C GLU A 15 -17.57 10.11 20.60
N PRO A 16 -17.49 8.85 21.09
CA PRO A 16 -18.13 7.73 20.42
C PRO A 16 -19.61 8.03 20.21
N ARG A 17 -20.11 7.96 18.97
CA ARG A 17 -21.55 8.04 18.73
C ARG A 17 -22.18 6.82 19.41
N GLU A 18 -23.01 7.05 20.42
CA GLU A 18 -23.78 5.98 21.04
C GLU A 18 -24.62 5.28 19.97
N ALA A 19 -24.34 4.00 19.76
CA ALA A 19 -25.14 3.17 18.88
C ALA A 19 -26.50 2.92 19.55
N PRO A 20 -27.63 3.04 18.83
CA PRO A 20 -28.95 2.80 19.43
C PRO A 20 -29.04 1.39 20.00
N ALA A 21 -29.80 1.21 21.09
CA ALA A 21 -29.97 -0.09 21.73
C ALA A 21 -30.49 -1.13 20.72
N GLY A 22 -29.73 -2.21 20.52
CA GLY A 22 -30.01 -3.25 19.51
C GLY A 22 -29.28 -3.07 18.17
N ALA A 23 -28.41 -2.08 18.01
CA ALA A 23 -27.61 -1.89 16.81
C ALA A 23 -26.48 -2.93 16.68
N THR A 24 -26.25 -3.41 15.45
CA THR A 24 -25.10 -4.23 15.07
C THR A 24 -23.81 -3.45 15.34
N ILE A 25 -22.85 -4.07 16.02
CA ILE A 25 -21.50 -3.51 16.22
C ILE A 25 -20.66 -3.82 14.97
N PRO A 26 -20.30 -2.82 14.14
CA PRO A 26 -19.49 -3.04 12.94
C PRO A 26 -18.02 -3.30 13.28
N LEU A 27 -17.31 -4.05 12.43
CA LEU A 27 -15.88 -4.31 12.59
C LEU A 27 -15.00 -3.06 12.39
N SER A 28 -15.36 -2.19 11.45
CA SER A 28 -14.64 -0.96 11.12
C SER A 28 -15.58 0.08 10.51
N VAL A 29 -15.43 1.34 10.92
CA VAL A 29 -16.19 2.49 10.42
C VAL A 29 -15.23 3.64 10.14
N PRO A 30 -15.32 4.31 8.98
CA PRO A 30 -14.51 5.50 8.72
C PRO A 30 -14.85 6.63 9.69
N GLU A 31 -13.83 7.25 10.26
CA GLU A 31 -13.95 8.46 11.06
C GLU A 31 -13.84 9.69 10.14
N ILE A 32 -14.92 10.46 10.02
CA ILE A 32 -15.00 11.65 9.15
C ILE A 32 -15.43 12.83 10.02
N ALA A 33 -14.48 13.40 10.77
CA ALA A 33 -14.73 14.41 11.80
C ALA A 33 -13.76 15.62 11.76
N GLY A 34 -12.88 15.68 10.77
CA GLY A 34 -11.92 16.75 10.56
C GLY A 34 -12.33 17.69 9.42
N ASN A 35 -11.36 17.97 8.54
CA ASN A 35 -11.52 18.91 7.43
C ASN A 35 -12.13 18.28 6.17
N GLU A 36 -12.54 17.01 6.20
CA GLU A 36 -12.96 16.25 5.01
C GLU A 36 -14.11 16.96 4.30
N TRP A 37 -15.14 17.39 5.04
CA TRP A 37 -16.29 18.11 4.47
C TRP A 37 -15.90 19.47 3.88
N ARG A 38 -14.92 20.16 4.47
CA ARG A 38 -14.41 21.42 3.94
C ARG A 38 -13.69 21.19 2.63
N TYR A 39 -12.73 20.25 2.60
CA TYR A 39 -11.93 19.98 1.41
C TYR A 39 -12.76 19.46 0.23
N ILE A 40 -13.78 18.62 0.51
CA ILE A 40 -14.72 18.18 -0.53
C ILE A 40 -15.48 19.37 -1.11
N LYS A 41 -15.96 20.30 -0.27
CA LYS A 41 -16.66 21.51 -0.76
C LYS A 41 -15.73 22.42 -1.55
N ASP A 42 -14.50 22.62 -1.11
CA ASP A 42 -13.52 23.41 -1.86
C ASP A 42 -13.27 22.83 -3.27
N CYS A 43 -13.26 21.50 -3.44
CA CYS A 43 -13.19 20.87 -4.77
C CYS A 43 -14.42 21.19 -5.64
N LEU A 44 -15.62 21.13 -5.05
CA LEU A 44 -16.87 21.40 -5.76
C LEU A 44 -16.97 22.88 -6.17
N ASP A 45 -16.66 23.79 -5.24
CA ASP A 45 -16.74 25.23 -5.44
C ASP A 45 -15.72 25.72 -6.48
N SER A 46 -14.53 25.09 -6.53
CA SER A 46 -13.48 25.42 -7.50
C SER A 46 -13.65 24.74 -8.86
N GLY A 47 -14.54 23.74 -8.98
CA GLY A 47 -14.72 22.92 -10.18
C GLY A 47 -13.61 21.89 -10.43
N TRP A 48 -12.58 21.81 -9.57
CA TRP A 48 -11.47 20.86 -9.68
C TRP A 48 -11.81 19.55 -8.97
N VAL A 49 -12.59 18.71 -9.65
CA VAL A 49 -13.13 17.44 -9.11
C VAL A 49 -12.53 16.18 -9.72
N SER A 50 -11.55 16.33 -10.61
CA SER A 50 -10.91 15.21 -11.32
C SER A 50 -9.59 14.78 -10.67
N SER A 51 -8.82 13.95 -11.37
CA SER A 51 -7.54 13.39 -10.92
C SER A 51 -6.37 14.38 -10.88
N VAL A 52 -6.64 15.66 -11.13
CA VAL A 52 -5.67 16.76 -11.07
C VAL A 52 -6.26 17.84 -10.19
N GLY A 53 -5.48 18.33 -9.22
CA GLY A 53 -5.92 19.40 -8.32
C GLY A 53 -5.00 19.56 -7.12
N ALA A 54 -5.12 20.73 -6.47
CA ALA A 54 -4.25 21.13 -5.38
C ALA A 54 -4.21 20.14 -4.20
N PHE A 55 -5.32 19.42 -3.94
CA PHE A 55 -5.38 18.43 -2.88
C PHE A 55 -4.57 17.16 -3.18
N VAL A 56 -4.40 16.77 -4.44
CA VAL A 56 -3.56 15.62 -4.83
C VAL A 56 -2.09 15.95 -4.58
N GLU A 57 -1.62 17.08 -5.13
CA GLU A 57 -0.24 17.54 -4.95
C GLU A 57 0.11 17.77 -3.48
N ARG A 58 -0.81 18.38 -2.73
CA ARG A 58 -0.66 18.60 -1.29
C ARG A 58 -0.62 17.27 -0.54
N PHE A 59 -1.50 16.31 -0.86
CA PHE A 59 -1.49 15.00 -0.22
C PHE A 59 -0.17 14.25 -0.48
N GLU A 60 0.31 14.23 -1.72
CA GLU A 60 1.59 13.60 -2.08
C GLU A 60 2.76 14.23 -1.32
N ALA A 61 2.84 15.56 -1.27
CA ALA A 61 3.89 16.26 -0.55
C ALA A 61 3.86 16.00 0.97
N GLU A 62 2.67 16.13 1.59
CA GLU A 62 2.49 15.89 3.04
C GLU A 62 2.74 14.41 3.39
N PHE A 63 2.30 13.47 2.55
CA PHE A 63 2.47 12.04 2.78
C PHE A 63 3.92 11.61 2.61
N ALA A 64 4.63 12.11 1.60
CA ALA A 64 6.07 11.90 1.44
C ALA A 64 6.84 12.40 2.67
N ALA A 65 6.55 13.63 3.12
CA ALA A 65 7.16 14.20 4.32
C ALA A 65 6.84 13.37 5.59
N ARG A 66 5.61 12.89 5.73
CA ARG A 66 5.18 12.08 6.88
C ARG A 66 5.90 10.74 6.97
N LEU A 67 6.21 10.13 5.82
CA LEU A 67 6.93 8.86 5.71
C LEU A 67 8.45 9.02 5.70
N GLY A 68 8.97 10.26 5.54
CA GLY A 68 10.39 10.50 5.30
C GLY A 68 10.88 9.96 3.93
N ALA A 69 9.96 9.82 2.97
CA ALA A 69 10.28 9.39 1.61
C ALA A 69 10.60 10.59 0.71
N ALA A 70 11.42 10.39 -0.32
CA ALA A 70 11.72 11.45 -1.29
C ALA A 70 10.48 11.83 -2.13
N HIS A 71 9.60 10.85 -2.40
CA HIS A 71 8.42 11.01 -3.24
C HIS A 71 7.26 10.16 -2.73
N ALA A 72 6.02 10.60 -3.01
CA ALA A 72 4.81 9.81 -2.90
C ALA A 72 3.96 10.06 -4.15
N VAL A 73 3.19 9.04 -4.56
CA VAL A 73 2.31 9.12 -5.74
C VAL A 73 0.93 8.62 -5.34
N ALA A 74 -0.08 9.48 -5.51
CA ALA A 74 -1.47 9.16 -5.26
C ALA A 74 -2.00 8.24 -6.36
N THR A 75 -2.75 7.22 -5.94
CA THR A 75 -3.42 6.29 -6.87
C THR A 75 -4.85 6.06 -6.40
N ILE A 76 -5.69 5.54 -7.29
CA ILE A 76 -7.12 5.34 -7.02
C ILE A 76 -7.38 4.28 -5.93
N ASN A 77 -6.45 3.36 -5.67
CA ASN A 77 -6.48 2.41 -4.55
C ASN A 77 -5.13 1.67 -4.42
N GLY A 78 -4.98 0.88 -3.35
CA GLY A 78 -3.78 0.08 -3.08
C GLY A 78 -3.45 -0.98 -4.15
N THR A 79 -4.44 -1.58 -4.81
CA THR A 79 -4.20 -2.55 -5.90
C THR A 79 -3.56 -1.87 -7.11
N ALA A 80 -4.05 -0.68 -7.48
CA ALA A 80 -3.47 0.13 -8.55
C ALA A 80 -2.04 0.57 -8.20
N ALA A 81 -1.79 0.95 -6.93
CA ALA A 81 -0.44 1.26 -6.44
C ALA A 81 0.52 0.08 -6.63
N LEU A 82 0.12 -1.13 -6.19
CA LEU A 82 0.93 -2.33 -6.34
C LEU A 82 1.21 -2.66 -7.81
N HIS A 83 0.19 -2.59 -8.67
CA HIS A 83 0.35 -2.90 -10.08
C HIS A 83 1.32 -1.92 -10.78
N VAL A 84 1.19 -0.60 -10.53
CA VAL A 84 2.11 0.39 -11.08
C VAL A 84 3.52 0.19 -10.52
N ALA A 85 3.66 -0.03 -9.21
CA ALA A 85 4.96 -0.28 -8.58
C ALA A 85 5.68 -1.49 -9.19
N LEU A 86 4.98 -2.62 -9.38
CA LEU A 86 5.56 -3.81 -10.00
C LEU A 86 6.02 -3.54 -11.44
N ARG A 87 5.26 -2.74 -12.19
CA ARG A 87 5.65 -2.35 -13.55
C ARG A 87 6.85 -1.41 -13.62
N THR A 88 7.10 -0.61 -12.59
CA THR A 88 8.23 0.35 -12.57
C THR A 88 9.53 -0.26 -12.08
N VAL A 89 9.48 -1.30 -11.24
CA VAL A 89 10.70 -1.97 -10.72
C VAL A 89 11.36 -2.94 -11.70
N GLY A 90 10.87 -3.03 -12.93
CA GLY A 90 11.48 -3.85 -13.99
C GLY A 90 11.03 -5.32 -14.00
N LEU A 91 9.92 -5.64 -13.32
CA LEU A 91 9.28 -6.95 -13.41
C LEU A 91 8.86 -7.24 -14.86
N ARG A 92 9.15 -8.44 -15.33
CA ARG A 92 8.87 -8.92 -16.69
C ARG A 92 7.79 -10.00 -16.65
N PRO A 93 7.03 -10.17 -17.73
CA PRO A 93 6.17 -11.33 -17.90
C PRO A 93 6.97 -12.62 -17.70
N GLU A 94 6.33 -13.63 -17.10
CA GLU A 94 6.95 -14.90 -16.71
C GLU A 94 8.02 -14.84 -15.61
N ASP A 95 8.28 -13.68 -15.00
CA ASP A 95 9.03 -13.64 -13.74
C ASP A 95 8.25 -14.26 -12.59
N GLU A 96 8.93 -14.65 -11.52
CA GLU A 96 8.37 -15.14 -10.27
C GLU A 96 8.56 -14.13 -9.13
N VAL A 97 7.49 -13.78 -8.43
CA VAL A 97 7.52 -12.84 -7.30
C VAL A 97 7.28 -13.59 -6.00
N VAL A 98 8.29 -13.58 -5.13
CA VAL A 98 8.19 -14.16 -3.78
C VAL A 98 7.29 -13.28 -2.91
N MET A 99 6.26 -13.86 -2.31
CA MET A 99 5.28 -13.11 -1.53
C MET A 99 4.61 -13.97 -0.45
N PRO A 100 4.01 -13.37 0.61
CA PRO A 100 3.30 -14.14 1.63
C PRO A 100 2.09 -14.89 1.05
N SER A 101 1.87 -16.11 1.54
CA SER A 101 0.60 -16.84 1.35
C SER A 101 -0.54 -16.22 2.17
N PHE A 102 -0.23 -15.70 3.36
CA PHE A 102 -1.17 -15.07 4.27
C PHE A 102 -1.21 -13.55 4.05
N THR A 103 -2.09 -13.11 3.14
CA THR A 103 -2.30 -11.69 2.83
C THR A 103 -3.67 -11.47 2.18
N PHE A 104 -4.07 -10.23 1.95
CA PHE A 104 -5.22 -9.93 1.08
C PHE A 104 -4.90 -10.34 -0.36
N ILE A 105 -5.88 -10.64 -1.20
CA ILE A 105 -5.64 -11.18 -2.55
C ILE A 105 -4.97 -10.17 -3.53
N ALA A 106 -5.07 -8.87 -3.25
CA ALA A 106 -4.62 -7.81 -4.16
C ALA A 106 -3.16 -7.92 -4.64
N PRO A 107 -2.14 -8.23 -3.81
CA PRO A 107 -0.76 -8.35 -4.29
C PRO A 107 -0.57 -9.50 -5.28
N ALA A 108 -1.19 -10.66 -5.04
CA ALA A 108 -1.12 -11.79 -5.98
C ALA A 108 -1.79 -11.46 -7.32
N ASN A 109 -2.94 -10.77 -7.27
CA ASN A 109 -3.60 -10.27 -8.47
C ASN A 109 -2.74 -9.25 -9.22
N ALA A 110 -2.10 -8.31 -8.52
CA ALA A 110 -1.22 -7.33 -9.14
C ALA A 110 -0.03 -8.00 -9.85
N VAL A 111 0.57 -9.03 -9.24
CA VAL A 111 1.61 -9.87 -9.87
C VAL A 111 1.08 -10.53 -11.15
N ARG A 112 -0.11 -11.14 -11.09
CA ARG A 112 -0.73 -11.76 -12.27
C ARG A 112 -1.11 -10.74 -13.35
N TYR A 113 -1.56 -9.54 -13.00
CA TYR A 113 -1.86 -8.47 -13.96
C TYR A 113 -0.61 -8.00 -14.71
N ALA A 114 0.57 -8.08 -14.08
CA ALA A 114 1.86 -7.83 -14.72
C ALA A 114 2.36 -9.01 -15.58
N GLY A 115 1.64 -10.14 -15.65
CA GLY A 115 2.04 -11.34 -16.38
C GLY A 115 3.10 -12.19 -15.64
N ALA A 116 3.39 -11.89 -14.38
CA ALA A 116 4.35 -12.61 -13.53
C ALA A 116 3.64 -13.62 -12.62
N TRP A 117 4.37 -14.54 -12.00
CA TRP A 117 3.86 -15.67 -11.22
C TRP A 117 4.13 -15.49 -9.72
N PRO A 118 3.12 -15.59 -8.85
CA PRO A 118 3.36 -15.56 -7.41
C PRO A 118 4.03 -16.86 -6.94
N VAL A 119 5.06 -16.72 -6.12
CA VAL A 119 5.66 -17.82 -5.33
C VAL A 119 5.31 -17.56 -3.88
N PHE A 120 4.43 -18.39 -3.34
CA PHE A 120 3.92 -18.19 -1.98
C PHE A 120 4.89 -18.75 -0.93
N VAL A 121 5.18 -17.92 0.07
CA VAL A 121 5.95 -18.28 1.26
C VAL A 121 5.04 -18.21 2.48
N ASP A 122 5.18 -19.19 3.36
CA ASP A 122 4.38 -19.33 4.58
C ASP A 122 4.67 -18.24 5.61
N ALA A 123 3.80 -18.13 6.62
CA ALA A 123 3.91 -17.12 7.66
C ALA A 123 4.52 -17.66 8.97
N GLU A 124 5.14 -16.77 9.75
CA GLU A 124 5.53 -17.06 11.13
C GLU A 124 4.29 -17.14 12.03
N PRO A 125 4.19 -18.13 12.93
CA PRO A 125 2.99 -18.33 13.75
C PRO A 125 2.76 -17.22 14.79
N GLU A 126 3.80 -16.50 15.20
CA GLU A 126 3.69 -15.43 16.21
C GLU A 126 3.27 -14.09 15.60
N THR A 127 3.79 -13.75 14.42
CA THR A 127 3.64 -12.42 13.82
C THR A 127 2.68 -12.40 12.64
N TRP A 128 2.36 -13.57 12.08
CA TRP A 128 1.59 -13.75 10.85
C TRP A 128 2.20 -13.03 9.64
N GLN A 129 3.48 -12.65 9.73
CA GLN A 129 4.26 -12.07 8.63
C GLN A 129 4.93 -13.18 7.82
N MET A 130 5.34 -12.85 6.60
CA MET A 130 6.12 -13.77 5.75
C MET A 130 7.39 -14.24 6.47
N ASP A 131 7.58 -15.55 6.59
CA ASP A 131 8.72 -16.16 7.27
C ASP A 131 10.03 -15.90 6.50
N PRO A 132 10.95 -15.07 7.03
CA PRO A 132 12.19 -14.73 6.33
C PRO A 132 13.12 -15.94 6.16
N ALA A 133 13.12 -16.88 7.10
CA ALA A 133 13.94 -18.07 7.02
C ALA A 133 13.48 -18.98 5.87
N ARG A 134 12.17 -19.06 5.62
CA ARG A 134 11.62 -19.77 4.46
C ARG A 134 11.92 -19.06 3.15
N VAL A 135 11.93 -17.73 3.11
CA VAL A 135 12.39 -16.97 1.94
C VAL A 135 13.85 -17.32 1.62
N VAL A 136 14.74 -17.23 2.61
CA VAL A 136 16.16 -17.59 2.43
C VAL A 136 16.31 -19.03 1.97
N HIS A 137 15.61 -19.97 2.62
CA HIS A 137 15.62 -21.38 2.22
C HIS A 137 15.19 -21.58 0.76
N PHE A 138 14.11 -20.92 0.33
CA PHE A 138 13.66 -20.97 -1.07
C PHE A 138 14.75 -20.46 -2.02
N LEU A 139 15.33 -19.28 -1.75
CA LEU A 139 16.34 -18.67 -2.61
C LEU A 139 17.62 -19.52 -2.69
N GLU A 140 18.07 -20.11 -1.59
CA GLU A 140 19.31 -20.91 -1.55
C GLU A 140 19.15 -22.32 -2.11
N ARG A 141 18.01 -22.97 -1.83
CA ARG A 141 17.81 -24.40 -2.12
C ARG A 141 17.05 -24.65 -3.41
N GLN A 142 16.17 -23.73 -3.79
CA GLN A 142 15.28 -23.88 -4.94
C GLN A 142 15.62 -22.95 -6.09
N CYS A 143 16.53 -22.00 -5.91
CA CYS A 143 17.00 -21.15 -7.00
C CYS A 143 18.47 -21.44 -7.38
N LEU A 144 18.85 -20.96 -8.57
CA LEU A 144 20.20 -21.05 -9.11
C LEU A 144 20.53 -19.79 -9.91
N TRP A 145 21.79 -19.33 -9.86
CA TRP A 145 22.24 -18.21 -10.66
C TRP A 145 22.49 -18.63 -12.11
N THR A 146 21.91 -17.90 -13.05
CA THR A 146 22.05 -18.08 -14.50
C THR A 146 22.57 -16.79 -15.15
N GLY A 147 22.84 -16.82 -16.45
CA GLY A 147 23.16 -15.62 -17.21
C GLY A 147 22.03 -14.57 -17.23
N SER A 148 20.79 -14.96 -16.93
CA SER A 148 19.63 -14.07 -16.84
C SER A 148 19.26 -13.67 -15.41
N GLY A 149 20.08 -14.02 -14.40
CA GLY A 149 19.85 -13.72 -12.99
C GLY A 149 19.50 -14.97 -12.16
N LEU A 150 18.94 -14.75 -10.98
CA LEU A 150 18.49 -15.82 -10.10
C LEU A 150 17.21 -16.45 -10.68
N CYS A 151 17.22 -17.77 -10.90
CA CYS A 151 16.09 -18.50 -11.49
C CYS A 151 15.66 -19.66 -10.60
N ASN A 152 14.36 -19.94 -10.55
CA ASN A 152 13.82 -21.11 -9.89
C ASN A 152 14.19 -22.39 -10.65
N ARG A 153 14.75 -23.38 -9.95
CA ARG A 153 15.18 -24.68 -10.50
C ARG A 153 14.04 -25.47 -11.12
N ALA A 154 12.83 -25.37 -10.55
CA ALA A 154 11.69 -26.18 -10.96
C ALA A 154 11.01 -25.62 -12.22
N THR A 155 10.94 -24.30 -12.35
CA THR A 155 10.18 -23.65 -13.43
C THR A 155 11.08 -23.01 -14.48
N GLY A 156 12.35 -22.77 -14.17
CA GLY A 156 13.28 -22.02 -15.01
C GLY A 156 13.01 -20.51 -15.05
N ARG A 157 11.97 -20.01 -14.37
CA ARG A 157 11.60 -18.59 -14.36
C ARG A 157 12.57 -17.77 -13.53
N ARG A 158 12.78 -16.50 -13.92
CA ARG A 158 13.60 -15.56 -13.16
C ARG A 158 12.85 -15.14 -11.91
N ILE A 159 13.54 -15.00 -10.78
CA ILE A 159 13.01 -14.31 -9.63
C ILE A 159 13.02 -12.80 -9.93
N GLY A 160 11.83 -12.20 -9.79
CA GLY A 160 11.47 -10.83 -10.13
C GLY A 160 12.13 -9.79 -9.26
#